data_AF-M1MIR8-F1
#
_entry.id   AF-M1MIR8-F1
#
_cell.length_a   1.000
_cell.length_b   1.000
_cell.length_c   1.000
_cell.angle_alpha   90.00
_cell.angle_beta   90.00
_cell.angle_gamma   90.00
#
_symmetry.space_group_name_H-M   'P 1'
#
loop_
_entity.id
_entity.type
_entity.pdbx_description
1 polymer ?
#
loop_
_entity_poly.entity_id
_entity_poly.type
_entity_poly.pdbx_seq_one_letter_code
_entity_poly.pdbx_strand_id
1 'polypeptide(L)'
;MIMKTPINFDSIIHIRYEDGSIEDSFSFPGIQGLKKCTFNKMNGYDSNNNRVTNLVGYDGRELIKRCPCCMCDKHVTEFGYNGRITNRKRDQSQCTKCRGSY
;
A
#
# COMPACT_ATOMS: atom_id res chain seq x y z
N MET A 1 0.05 6.94 -12.63
CA MET A 1 -0.35 8.01 -11.68
C MET A 1 0.58 7.91 -10.50
N ILE A 2 1.54 8.82 -10.41
CA ILE A 2 2.58 8.87 -9.36
C ILE A 2 1.87 9.13 -8.03
N MET A 3 2.11 8.28 -7.02
CA MET A 3 1.59 8.49 -5.67
C MET A 3 1.96 9.89 -5.16
N LYS A 4 0.97 10.64 -4.69
CA LYS A 4 1.20 11.81 -3.84
C LYS A 4 1.43 11.30 -2.42
N THR A 5 2.70 11.18 -2.03
CA THR A 5 3.14 10.96 -0.65
C THR A 5 2.78 12.18 0.22
N PRO A 6 2.43 12.01 1.52
CA PRO A 6 2.59 10.82 2.37
C PRO A 6 1.32 9.96 2.58
N ILE A 7 1.52 8.70 3.01
CA ILE A 7 0.49 7.79 3.54
C ILE A 7 0.61 7.73 5.05
N ASN A 8 -0.49 7.91 5.76
CA ASN A 8 -0.59 7.68 7.20
C ASN A 8 -1.18 6.30 7.47
N PHE A 9 -0.57 5.54 8.35
CA PHE A 9 -0.99 4.20 8.69
C PHE A 9 -1.89 4.17 9.93
N ASP A 10 -2.71 3.13 10.03
CA ASP A 10 -3.63 2.95 11.16
C ASP A 10 -2.89 2.65 12.49
N SER A 11 -1.62 2.26 12.43
CA SER A 11 -0.76 1.97 13.59
C SER A 11 0.71 2.22 13.26
N ILE A 12 1.57 2.26 14.28
CA ILE A 12 3.03 2.21 14.11
C ILE A 12 3.40 0.89 13.41
N ILE A 13 4.34 0.97 12.48
CA ILE A 13 4.87 -0.16 11.75
C ILE A 13 6.38 -0.18 11.66
N HIS A 14 6.91 -1.38 11.54
CA HIS A 14 8.32 -1.67 11.37
C HIS A 14 8.63 -1.73 9.86
N ILE A 15 9.19 -0.66 9.33
CA ILE A 15 9.66 -0.56 7.94
C ILE A 15 11.05 -1.16 7.88
N ARG A 16 11.22 -2.22 7.07
CA ARG A 16 12.50 -2.89 6.85
C ARG A 16 13.02 -2.54 5.46
N TYR A 17 14.15 -1.86 5.39
CA TYR A 17 14.77 -1.41 4.14
C TYR A 17 15.72 -2.46 3.57
N GLU A 18 16.06 -2.31 2.28
CA GLU A 18 16.93 -3.25 1.55
C GLU A 18 18.38 -3.28 2.10
N ASP A 19 18.85 -2.20 2.72
CA ASP A 19 20.16 -2.11 3.39
C ASP A 19 20.17 -2.77 4.79
N GLY A 20 19.06 -3.40 5.20
CA GLY A 20 18.91 -4.10 6.47
C GLY A 20 18.51 -3.19 7.64
N SER A 21 18.45 -1.88 7.44
CA SER A 21 17.99 -0.95 8.48
C SER A 21 16.48 -1.08 8.73
N ILE A 22 16.08 -0.73 9.96
CA ILE A 22 14.68 -0.78 10.42
C ILE A 22 14.29 0.59 10.94
N GLU A 23 13.06 1.00 10.67
CA GLU A 23 12.46 2.24 11.16
C GLU A 23 11.03 1.98 11.65
N ASP A 24 10.70 2.57 12.79
CA ASP A 24 9.33 2.57 13.31
C ASP A 24 8.66 3.88 12.93
N SER A 25 7.55 3.78 12.20
CA SER A 25 6.83 4.97 11.73
C SER A 25 5.31 4.73 11.67
N PHE A 26 4.55 5.80 11.82
CA PHE A 26 3.10 5.81 11.54
C PHE A 26 2.80 6.32 10.12
N SER A 27 3.83 6.65 9.32
CA SER A 27 3.65 7.19 7.98
C SER A 27 4.73 6.73 6.99
N PHE A 28 4.42 6.81 5.70
CA PHE A 28 5.33 6.53 4.60
C PHE A 28 5.30 7.65 3.55
N PRO A 29 6.44 8.11 3.01
CA PRO A 29 7.80 7.67 3.32
C PRO A 29 8.24 8.08 4.73
N GLY A 30 9.06 7.22 5.35
CA GLY A 30 9.74 7.52 6.59
C GLY A 30 11.01 8.34 6.38
N ILE A 31 11.89 8.33 7.39
CA ILE A 31 13.16 9.06 7.44
C ILE A 31 14.08 8.69 6.27
N GLN A 32 14.08 7.41 5.87
CA GLN A 32 14.96 6.93 4.78
C GLN A 32 14.34 7.01 3.38
N GLY A 33 13.31 7.86 3.20
CA GLY A 33 12.82 8.41 1.93
C GLY A 33 12.84 7.48 0.71
N LEU A 34 11.67 6.97 0.30
CA LEU A 34 11.42 6.24 -0.97
C LEU A 34 12.45 5.13 -1.33
N LYS A 35 13.23 4.63 -0.38
CA LYS A 35 13.99 3.39 -0.57
C LYS A 35 13.03 2.21 -0.64
N LYS A 36 13.45 1.16 -1.34
CA LYS A 36 12.81 -0.14 -1.30
C LYS A 36 12.66 -0.61 0.14
N CYS A 37 11.45 -0.99 0.50
CA CYS A 37 11.16 -1.47 1.85
C CYS A 37 10.00 -2.45 1.87
N THR A 38 9.93 -3.18 2.97
CA THR A 38 8.83 -4.08 3.30
C THR A 38 8.34 -3.80 4.71
N PHE A 39 7.08 -4.11 4.97
CA PHE A 39 6.48 -4.04 6.29
C PHE A 39 5.32 -5.03 6.39
N ASN A 40 4.88 -5.31 7.61
CA ASN A 40 3.75 -6.21 7.85
C ASN A 40 2.49 -5.69 7.13
N LYS A 41 1.63 -6.62 6.66
CA LYS A 41 0.41 -6.24 5.93
C LYS A 41 -0.45 -5.28 6.76
N MET A 42 -0.75 -4.13 6.17
CA MET A 42 -1.34 -3.02 6.90
C MET A 42 -2.19 -2.11 6.01
N ASN A 43 -2.95 -1.22 6.65
CA ASN A 43 -3.83 -0.28 5.98
C ASN A 43 -3.49 1.16 6.41
N GLY A 44 -3.89 2.12 5.59
CA GLY A 44 -3.68 3.54 5.87
C GLY A 44 -4.51 4.44 4.98
N TYR A 45 -4.16 5.72 4.95
CA TYR A 45 -4.81 6.77 4.19
C TYR A 45 -3.78 7.59 3.43
N ASP A 46 -4.06 7.89 2.16
CA ASP A 46 -3.20 8.78 1.37
C ASP A 46 -3.41 10.26 1.71
N SER A 47 -2.62 11.15 1.09
CA SER A 47 -2.69 12.59 1.31
C SER A 47 -4.05 13.24 0.97
N ASN A 48 -4.92 12.52 0.24
CA ASN A 48 -6.27 12.97 -0.10
C ASN A 48 -7.34 12.30 0.77
N ASN A 49 -6.93 11.67 1.89
CA ASN A 49 -7.79 10.92 2.80
C ASN A 49 -8.48 9.69 2.17
N ASN A 50 -7.95 9.16 1.07
CA ASN A 50 -8.47 7.91 0.53
C ASN A 50 -7.87 6.74 1.29
N ARG A 51 -8.71 5.78 1.68
CA ARG A 51 -8.26 4.51 2.25
C ARG A 51 -7.38 3.75 1.25
N VAL A 52 -6.23 3.28 1.72
CA VAL A 52 -5.32 2.38 1.02
C VAL A 52 -5.18 1.11 1.86
N THR A 53 -5.55 -0.04 1.30
CA THR A 53 -5.63 -1.29 2.06
C THR A 53 -4.53 -2.28 1.66
N ASN A 54 -4.23 -3.25 2.52
CA ASN A 54 -3.34 -4.38 2.28
C ASN A 54 -1.93 -3.99 1.78
N LEU A 55 -1.38 -2.86 2.19
CA LEU A 55 -0.02 -2.46 1.89
C LEU A 55 0.98 -3.40 2.57
N VAL A 56 2.07 -3.73 1.88
CA VAL A 56 3.14 -4.60 2.39
C VAL A 56 4.55 -4.07 2.10
N GLY A 57 4.67 -2.99 1.35
CA GLY A 57 5.98 -2.41 1.05
C GLY A 57 5.97 -1.39 -0.07
N TYR A 58 7.18 -1.05 -0.52
CA TYR A 58 7.48 -0.17 -1.63
C TYR A 58 8.65 -0.76 -2.44
N ASP A 59 8.54 -0.84 -3.76
CA ASP A 59 9.58 -1.43 -4.62
C ASP A 59 10.59 -0.42 -5.18
N GLY A 60 10.60 0.82 -4.66
CA GLY A 60 11.43 1.91 -5.16
C GLY A 60 10.74 2.74 -6.24
N ARG A 61 9.55 2.33 -6.71
CA ARG A 61 8.74 3.06 -7.70
C ARG A 61 7.28 3.18 -7.26
N GLU A 62 6.66 2.08 -6.88
CA GLU A 62 5.26 1.97 -6.50
C GLU A 62 5.09 1.21 -5.17
N LEU A 63 3.98 1.48 -4.49
CA LEU A 63 3.58 0.66 -3.36
C LEU A 63 3.21 -0.75 -3.80
N ILE A 64 3.50 -1.68 -2.91
CA ILE A 64 3.15 -3.09 -3.03
C ILE A 64 2.00 -3.39 -2.08
N LYS A 65 1.01 -4.11 -2.60
CA LYS A 65 -0.17 -4.59 -1.88
C LYS A 65 -0.27 -6.10 -1.98
N ARG A 66 -0.74 -6.75 -0.91
CA ARG A 66 -1.08 -8.18 -0.91
C ARG A 66 -2.55 -8.40 -1.22
N CYS A 67 -2.85 -9.17 -2.26
CA CYS A 67 -4.23 -9.55 -2.55
C CYS A 67 -4.69 -10.65 -1.57
N PRO A 68 -5.83 -10.51 -0.86
CA PRO A 68 -6.31 -11.51 0.09
C PRO A 68 -6.93 -12.74 -0.60
N CYS A 69 -7.23 -12.68 -1.89
CA CYS A 69 -7.81 -13.80 -2.64
C CYS A 69 -6.73 -14.73 -3.21
N CYS A 70 -5.74 -14.19 -3.93
CA CYS A 70 -4.64 -14.99 -4.49
C CYS A 70 -3.37 -15.02 -3.63
N MET A 71 -3.32 -14.26 -2.53
CA MET A 71 -2.16 -14.14 -1.63
C MET A 71 -0.86 -13.63 -2.28
N CYS A 72 -0.92 -13.16 -3.54
CA CYS A 72 0.22 -12.57 -4.23
C CYS A 72 0.43 -11.09 -3.84
N ASP A 73 1.69 -10.71 -3.73
CA ASP A 73 2.15 -9.32 -3.64
C ASP A 73 2.20 -8.72 -5.04
N LYS A 74 1.59 -7.54 -5.19
CA LYS A 74 1.28 -6.92 -6.47
C LYS A 74 1.37 -5.41 -6.37
N HIS A 75 1.64 -4.78 -7.51
CA HIS A 75 1.66 -3.33 -7.60
C HIS A 75 0.25 -2.78 -7.35
N VAL A 76 0.14 -1.60 -6.76
CA VAL A 76 -1.16 -0.93 -6.55
C VAL A 76 -2.00 -0.81 -7.83
N THR A 77 -1.35 -0.71 -8.98
CA THR A 77 -1.98 -0.63 -10.31
C THR A 77 -2.74 -1.90 -10.69
N GLU A 78 -2.29 -3.08 -10.23
CA GLU A 78 -3.00 -4.35 -10.39
C GLU A 78 -4.29 -4.44 -9.56
N PHE A 79 -4.58 -3.46 -8.69
CA PHE A 79 -5.84 -3.35 -7.96
C PHE A 79 -6.81 -2.36 -8.64
N GLY A 80 -6.43 -1.82 -9.81
CA GLY A 80 -7.20 -0.87 -10.60
C GLY A 80 -6.85 0.58 -10.27
N TYR A 81 -6.78 1.42 -11.30
CA TYR A 81 -6.49 2.86 -11.15
C TYR A 81 -7.68 3.63 -10.56
N ASN A 82 -8.88 3.27 -10.99
CA ASN A 82 -10.12 3.88 -10.51
C ASN A 82 -10.53 3.16 -9.23
N GLY A 83 -10.32 3.80 -8.08
CA GLY A 83 -10.89 3.33 -6.82
C GLY A 83 -12.39 3.08 -7.01
N ARG A 84 -12.87 1.88 -6.70
CA ARG A 84 -14.31 1.62 -6.71
C ARG A 84 -14.85 2.39 -5.51
N ILE A 85 -15.56 3.48 -5.77
CA ILE A 85 -16.22 4.27 -4.74
C ILE A 85 -17.53 3.56 -4.43
N THR A 86 -17.53 2.68 -3.44
CA THR A 86 -18.76 2.25 -2.77
C THR A 86 -18.90 3.08 -1.50
N ASN A 87 -19.98 3.85 -1.37
CA ASN A 87 -20.26 4.70 -0.21
C ASN A 87 -19.11 5.66 0.18
N ARG A 88 -18.48 6.33 -0.80
CA ARG A 88 -17.38 7.29 -0.59
C ARG A 88 -16.11 6.69 0.05
N LYS A 89 -15.94 5.36 0.07
CA LYS A 89 -14.74 4.70 0.60
C LYS A 89 -14.02 3.91 -0.48
N ARG A 90 -12.72 4.18 -0.64
CA ARG A 90 -11.81 3.44 -1.53
C ARG A 90 -11.48 2.10 -0.88
N ASP A 91 -12.20 1.03 -1.22
CA ASP A 91 -11.82 -0.33 -0.79
C ASP A 91 -11.63 -1.25 -1.99
N GLN A 92 -10.39 -1.30 -2.48
CA GLN A 92 -9.97 -2.26 -3.50
C GLN A 92 -9.00 -3.25 -2.86
N SER A 93 -9.51 -4.04 -1.92
CA SER A 93 -8.74 -5.06 -1.22
C SER A 93 -8.23 -6.16 -2.15
N GLN A 94 -8.96 -6.49 -3.22
CA GLN A 94 -8.62 -7.55 -4.19
C GLN A 94 -8.07 -7.01 -5.53
N CYS A 95 -7.18 -7.78 -6.19
CA CYS A 95 -6.62 -7.41 -7.49
C CYS A 95 -7.67 -7.52 -8.61
N THR A 96 -7.43 -6.85 -9.75
CA THR A 96 -8.31 -6.87 -10.93
C THR A 96 -8.61 -8.29 -11.41
N LYS A 97 -7.60 -9.18 -11.43
CA LYS A 97 -7.77 -10.58 -11.85
C LYS A 97 -8.77 -11.34 -10.98
N CYS A 98 -8.59 -11.32 -9.65
CA CYS A 98 -9.50 -11.98 -8.72
C CYS A 98 -10.92 -11.38 -8.77
N ARG A 99 -11.04 -10.06 -8.96
CA ARG A 99 -12.35 -9.40 -9.07
C ARG A 99 -13.09 -9.68 -10.37
N GLY A 100 -12.36 -9.91 -11.47
CA GLY A 100 -12.98 -10.23 -12.76
C GLY A 100 -13.54 -11.65 -12.83
N SER A 101 -13.32 -12.46 -11.79
CA SER A 101 -13.80 -13.85 -11.71
C SER A 101 -15.12 -14.00 -10.96
N TYR A 102 -15.77 -12.89 -10.57
CA TYR A 102 -17.10 -12.86 -9.95
C TYR A 102 -18.22 -12.77 -10.98
#